data_AF-A0A353Y1U7-F1
#
_entry.id   AF-A0A353Y1U7-F1
#
_cell.length_a   1.000
_cell.length_b   1.000
_cell.length_c   1.000
_cell.angle_alpha   90.00
_cell.angle_beta   90.00
_cell.angle_gamma   90.00
#
_symmetry.space_group_name_H-M   'P 1'
#
loop_
_entity.id
_entity.type
_entity.pdbx_description
1 polymer ?
#
loop_
_entity_poly.entity_id
_entity_poly.type
_entity_poly.pdbx_seq_one_letter_code
_entity_poly.pdbx_strand_id
1 'polypeptide(L)' 'AFFTGTAAEVTPIRELDRVEIGIGSRGPITEKIQNAFFDIVNGRNPKYAHWLTKV' A
#
# COMPACT_ATOMS: atom_id res chain seq x y z
N ALA A 1 -5.71 -0.30 -9.87
CA ALA A 1 -6.45 0.21 -8.69
C ALA A 1 -5.89 -0.46 -7.42
N PHE A 2 -6.32 -0.08 -6.21
CA PHE A 2 -5.89 -0.74 -4.97
C PHE A 2 -6.95 -0.63 -3.87
N PHE A 3 -6.93 -1.58 -2.93
CA PHE A 3 -7.69 -1.52 -1.68
C PHE A 3 -6.82 -1.02 -0.54
N THR A 4 -7.47 -0.52 0.52
CA THR A 4 -6.82 -0.19 1.79
C THR A 4 -7.54 -0.81 2.98
N GLY A 5 -6.81 -1.17 4.03
CA GLY A 5 -7.39 -1.65 5.27
C GLY A 5 -6.33 -2.02 6.30
N THR A 6 -6.69 -2.20 7.57
CA THR A 6 -5.69 -2.58 8.60
C THR A 6 -5.11 -3.97 8.31
N ALA A 7 -5.94 -4.92 7.89
CA ALA A 7 -5.49 -6.26 7.50
C ALA A 7 -5.04 -6.33 6.03
N ALA A 8 -5.66 -5.53 5.15
CA ALA A 8 -5.38 -5.53 3.71
C ALA A 8 -4.24 -4.58 3.31
N GLU A 9 -3.76 -3.75 4.24
CA GLU A 9 -2.72 -2.75 4.07
C GLU A 9 -2.96 -1.87 2.83
N VAL A 10 -2.05 -1.92 1.84
CA VAL A 10 -2.25 -1.37 0.50
C VAL A 10 -2.14 -2.53 -0.48
N THR A 11 -3.27 -3.07 -0.94
CA THR A 11 -3.32 -4.26 -1.81
C THR A 11 -3.67 -3.89 -3.25
N PRO A 12 -2.81 -4.19 -4.25
CA PRO A 12 -3.11 -3.91 -5.66
C PRO A 12 -4.26 -4.76 -6.19
N ILE A 13 -5.09 -4.14 -7.03
CA ILE A 13 -6.17 -4.81 -7.78
C ILE A 13 -5.76 -4.85 -9.25
N ARG A 14 -5.59 -6.07 -9.77
CA ARG A 14 -5.22 -6.33 -11.16
C ARG A 14 -6.41 -6.42 -12.13
N GLU A 15 -7.59 -6.75 -11.65
CA GLU A 15 -8.77 -7.05 -12.46
C GLU A 15 -10.05 -6.78 -11.65
N LEU A 16 -11.09 -6.29 -12.32
CA LEU A 16 -12.44 -6.11 -11.77
C LEU A 16 -13.46 -6.57 -12.81
N ASP A 17 -14.42 -7.41 -12.41
CA ASP A 17 -15.47 -7.94 -13.30
C ASP A 17 -14.95 -8.52 -14.62
N ARG A 18 -13.83 -9.25 -14.55
CA ARG A 18 -13.12 -9.83 -15.72
C ARG A 18 -12.54 -8.79 -16.68
N VAL A 19 -12.49 -7.53 -16.28
CA VAL A 19 -11.81 -6.44 -16.99
C VAL A 19 -10.46 -6.19 -16.32
N GLU A 20 -9.40 -6.36 -17.08
CA GLU A 20 -8.03 -6.12 -16.63
C GLU A 20 -7.82 -4.61 -16.38
N ILE A 21 -7.21 -4.27 -15.26
CA ILE A 21 -6.94 -2.87 -14.89
C ILE A 21 -5.52 -2.51 -15.32
N GLY A 22 -5.40 -1.71 -16.37
CA GLY A 22 -4.11 -1.23 -16.87
C GLY A 22 -3.27 -2.35 -17.46
N ILE A 23 -2.17 -2.71 -16.79
CA ILE A 23 -1.20 -3.74 -17.24
C ILE A 23 -1.39 -5.10 -16.54
N GLY A 24 -2.53 -5.32 -15.88
CA GLY A 24 -2.85 -6.60 -15.22
C GLY A 24 -1.99 -6.96 -14.02
N SER A 25 -1.22 -6.01 -13.51
CA SER A 25 -0.28 -6.21 -12.41
C SER A 25 -0.21 -4.95 -11.54
N ARG A 26 0.62 -4.99 -10.50
CA ARG A 26 0.81 -3.84 -9.60
C ARG A 26 1.37 -2.66 -10.39
N GLY A 27 0.61 -1.57 -10.43
CA GLY A 27 1.06 -0.32 -11.06
C GLY A 27 2.11 0.42 -10.23
N PRO A 28 2.92 1.30 -10.86
CA PRO A 28 4.04 1.98 -10.21
C PRO A 28 3.61 2.94 -9.09
N ILE A 29 2.41 3.51 -9.16
CA ILE A 29 1.87 4.38 -8.10
C ILE A 29 1.45 3.55 -6.88
N THR A 30 0.78 2.42 -7.09
CA THR A 30 0.39 1.51 -6.00
C THR A 30 1.62 0.98 -5.28
N GLU A 31 2.68 0.63 -6.01
CA GLU A 31 3.97 0.22 -5.44
C GLU A 31 4.60 1.33 -4.59
N LYS A 32 4.68 2.56 -5.09
CA LYS A 32 5.22 3.70 -4.34
C LYS A 32 4.47 3.93 -3.02
N ILE A 33 3.15 3.88 -3.06
CA ILE A 33 2.31 4.06 -1.87
C ILE A 33 2.48 2.88 -0.90
N GLN A 34 2.48 1.65 -1.41
CA GLN A 34 2.67 0.44 -0.61
C GLN A 34 4.03 0.45 0.10
N ASN A 35 5.11 0.79 -0.61
CA ASN A 35 6.44 0.89 -0.01
C ASN A 35 6.50 1.98 1.06
N ALA A 36 5.94 3.16 0.79
CA ALA A 36 5.88 4.24 1.78
C ALA A 36 5.07 3.84 3.02
N PHE A 37 3.96 3.13 2.85
CA PHE A 37 3.18 2.58 3.96
C PHE A 37 4.03 1.64 4.82
N PHE A 38 4.73 0.68 4.19
CA PHE A 38 5.60 -0.25 4.92
C PHE A 38 6.75 0.43 5.64
N ASP A 39 7.35 1.46 5.05
CA ASP A 39 8.40 2.24 5.72
C ASP A 39 7.86 2.98 6.94
N ILE A 40 6.62 3.48 6.88
CA ILE A 40 5.98 4.18 7.98
C ILE A 40 5.64 3.21 9.12
N VAL A 41 4.95 2.10 8.84
CA VAL A 41 4.49 1.18 9.89
C VAL A 41 5.64 0.41 10.54
N ASN A 42 6.76 0.20 9.83
CA ASN A 42 7.98 -0.38 10.39
C ASN A 42 8.91 0.66 11.05
N GLY A 43 8.48 1.92 11.17
CA GLY A 43 9.25 2.97 11.85
C GLY A 43 10.50 3.46 11.12
N ARG A 44 10.63 3.17 9.82
CA ARG A 44 11.75 3.60 8.96
C ARG A 44 11.56 5.01 8.40
N ASN A 45 10.41 5.63 8.66
CA ASN A 45 10.10 6.99 8.24
C ASN A 45 9.94 7.93 9.45
N PRO A 46 10.96 8.77 9.77
CA PRO A 46 10.94 9.67 10.91
C PRO A 46 9.78 10.68 10.91
N LYS A 47 9.30 11.09 9.72
CA LYS A 47 8.19 12.04 9.58
C LYS A 47 6.90 11.54 10.25
N TYR A 48 6.70 10.22 10.24
CA TYR A 48 5.49 9.58 10.74
C TYR A 48 5.74 8.76 12.02
N ALA A 49 6.90 8.93 12.66
CA ALA A 49 7.23 8.22 13.90
C ALA A 49 6.18 8.42 15.00
N HIS A 50 5.49 9.57 15.01
CA HIS A 50 4.41 9.88 15.94
C HIS A 50 3.15 9.01 15.79
N TRP A 51 3.03 8.21 14.72
CA TRP A 51 1.96 7.22 14.56
C TRP A 51 2.24 5.91 15.30
N LEU A 52 3.49 5.66 15.69
CA LEU A 52 3.89 4.43 16.34
C LEU A 52 3.98 4.63 17.85
N THR A 53 3.34 3.75 18.61
CA THR A 53 3.50 3.67 20.06
C THR A 53 4.45 2.53 20.39
N LYS A 54 5.56 2.83 21.05
CA LYS A 54 6.47 1.81 21.57
C LYS A 54 5.80 1.12 22.75
N VAL A 55 5.68 -0.20 22.69
CA VAL A 55 5.12 -1.07 23.74
C VAL A 55 6.20 -1.82 24.49
#